data_AF-A0AA36JAN9-F1
#
_entry.id   AF-A0AA36JAN9-F1
#
_cell.length_a   1.000
_cell.length_b   1.000
_cell.length_c   1.000
_cell.angle_alpha   90.00
_cell.angle_beta   90.00
_cell.angle_gamma   90.00
#
_symmetry.space_group_name_H-M   'P 1'
#
loop_
_entity.id
_entity.type
_entity.pdbx_description
1 polymer ?
#
loop_
_entity_poly.entity_id
_entity_poly.type
_entity_poly.pdbx_seq_one_letter_code
_entity_poly.pdbx_strand_id
1 'polypeptide(L)'
;MRDGNWSLKNCSSKGAGGCAALGSLHQRAGKMDFTKCNAKIGGGLYVAGDLAQAGGEMMFEECSASELGGGLNAGTLSTNGWTRFDECKALGGAGAFVHGALHQGPAGSLSCVFCRAQGFGGCLGVHRGGIAAEGRVLAFEVFGGDGASIAEASKHPMFHEQLTPAMRANGASAVAAFKGPAAFHKLIIAQQDKIGLAVAVDGLLAAQELTVSEGAPAGVVAWEFDVKSANCETAICAFMLNSSSSNSEHNFSALGVWPRCRAGSEVSNMRKKVGPGVVARGCDKCSAGYFQLQRNVSASCTKCPEHWKLCDIDKLEMFPRWMAPIDPEKLELNPTREGRALQCLSEAACPGGRLQQDAVKPMCSEGRTGVLCAACTTEYYATKGECKRCTEVSQEDKLHLWGIAAGVAAIGLGLAGMAWLSRGAATEYWQQADVQWHVLKELAARQAVVLLQVVQLYGVLAALVPDPSTGQGARESFWERTYVDALQLNLAQAQDAFRFQCLWDGDKVRLVFALASPIVPLVLLLACVLLEIIKPSMGTGATLKVLT
;
A
#
# COMPACT_ATOMS: atom_id res chain seq x y z
N MET A 1 17.81 33.28 -14.97
CA MET A 1 17.98 32.42 -16.15
C MET A 1 16.62 31.90 -16.59
N ARG A 2 16.30 31.97 -17.89
CA ARG A 2 15.02 31.45 -18.41
C ARG A 2 15.12 29.98 -18.82
N ASP A 3 15.98 29.63 -19.79
CA ASP A 3 16.03 28.25 -20.37
C ASP A 3 17.47 27.78 -20.68
N GLY A 4 18.48 28.29 -19.99
CA GLY A 4 19.88 27.96 -20.28
C GLY A 4 20.36 26.70 -19.56
N ASN A 5 21.37 26.04 -20.12
CA ASN A 5 22.07 24.95 -19.46
C ASN A 5 23.50 25.41 -19.09
N TRP A 6 23.84 25.36 -17.81
CA TRP A 6 25.18 25.65 -17.31
C TRP A 6 25.82 24.37 -16.79
N SER A 7 27.06 24.10 -17.20
CA SER A 7 27.88 23.02 -16.66
C SER A 7 29.22 23.59 -16.26
N LEU A 8 29.48 23.63 -14.96
CA LEU A 8 30.64 24.27 -14.37
C LEU A 8 31.39 23.20 -13.55
N LYS A 9 32.65 22.94 -13.90
CA LYS A 9 33.41 21.82 -13.36
C LYS A 9 34.79 22.26 -12.90
N ASN A 10 35.29 21.68 -11.82
CA ASN A 10 36.64 21.90 -11.30
C ASN A 10 36.96 23.38 -11.00
N CYS A 11 35.98 24.17 -10.56
CA CYS A 11 36.22 25.55 -10.16
C CYS A 11 36.66 25.62 -8.70
N SER A 12 37.50 26.60 -8.37
CA SER A 12 37.93 26.82 -6.99
C SER A 12 38.00 28.31 -6.66
N SER A 13 37.51 28.69 -5.48
CA SER A 13 37.62 30.04 -4.93
C SER A 13 38.14 30.00 -3.50
N LYS A 14 38.92 31.01 -3.09
CA LYS A 14 39.31 31.18 -1.67
C LYS A 14 38.19 31.80 -0.82
N GLY A 15 37.17 32.37 -1.46
CA GLY A 15 36.05 33.04 -0.82
C GLY A 15 34.76 32.26 -1.01
N ALA A 16 33.73 32.92 -1.52
CA ALA A 16 32.42 32.32 -1.74
C ALA A 16 32.25 31.83 -3.19
N GLY A 17 31.48 30.77 -3.39
CA GLY A 17 31.04 30.30 -4.71
C GLY A 17 32.18 29.77 -5.56
N GLY A 18 32.45 28.46 -5.52
CA GLY A 18 33.60 27.88 -6.22
C GLY A 18 33.58 28.18 -7.72
N CYS A 19 32.42 28.10 -8.37
CA CYS A 19 32.23 28.51 -9.77
C CYS A 19 31.51 29.85 -9.92
N ALA A 20 30.56 30.17 -9.04
CA ALA A 20 29.75 31.38 -9.18
C ALA A 20 29.35 31.96 -7.82
N ALA A 21 29.48 33.28 -7.70
CA ALA A 21 29.00 34.07 -6.58
C ALA A 21 28.05 35.15 -7.12
N LEU A 22 26.79 35.12 -6.70
CA LEU A 22 25.73 35.98 -7.23
C LEU A 22 25.05 36.74 -6.10
N GLY A 23 24.47 37.90 -6.42
CA GLY A 23 23.61 38.64 -5.49
C GLY A 23 22.30 37.90 -5.25
N SER A 24 21.51 37.69 -6.31
CA SER A 24 20.30 36.87 -6.30
C SER A 24 20.27 36.02 -7.56
N LEU A 25 19.58 34.89 -7.50
CA LEU A 25 19.42 33.98 -8.64
C LEU A 25 17.96 33.60 -8.82
N HIS A 26 17.40 33.90 -9.99
CA HIS A 26 16.08 33.42 -10.37
C HIS A 26 16.19 32.48 -11.56
N GLN A 27 15.99 31.18 -11.35
CA GLN A 27 15.97 30.15 -12.40
C GLN A 27 14.50 29.82 -12.74
N ARG A 28 14.10 29.96 -14.00
CA ARG A 28 12.74 29.58 -14.42
C ARG A 28 12.68 28.14 -14.95
N ALA A 29 13.65 27.76 -15.77
CA ALA A 29 13.84 26.42 -16.32
C ALA A 29 15.34 26.17 -16.63
N GLY A 30 15.64 25.10 -17.37
CA GLY A 30 17.00 24.71 -17.73
C GLY A 30 17.74 23.92 -16.65
N LYS A 31 19.02 23.61 -16.89
CA LYS A 31 19.85 22.77 -16.02
C LYS A 31 21.10 23.52 -15.53
N MET A 32 21.42 23.44 -14.25
CA MET A 32 22.69 23.93 -13.70
C MET A 32 23.44 22.79 -13.00
N ASP A 33 24.57 22.39 -13.56
CA ASP A 33 25.42 21.34 -13.03
C ASP A 33 26.73 21.92 -12.49
N PHE A 34 27.03 21.63 -11.23
CA PHE A 34 28.28 21.97 -10.55
C PHE A 34 28.98 20.69 -10.12
N THR A 35 30.18 20.41 -10.64
CA THR A 35 30.91 19.18 -10.34
C THR A 35 32.33 19.49 -9.84
N LYS A 36 32.73 18.92 -8.70
CA LYS A 36 34.09 19.04 -8.14
C LYS A 36 34.52 20.48 -7.88
N CYS A 37 33.60 21.27 -7.33
CA CYS A 37 33.83 22.68 -7.05
C CYS A 37 34.21 22.88 -5.58
N ASN A 38 35.13 23.81 -5.30
CA ASN A 38 35.60 24.07 -3.96
C ASN A 38 35.60 25.56 -3.59
N ALA A 39 35.11 25.89 -2.39
CA ALA A 39 35.13 27.25 -1.86
C ALA A 39 35.28 27.29 -0.34
N LYS A 40 35.37 28.49 0.23
CA LYS A 40 35.19 28.67 1.68
C LYS A 40 33.72 28.50 2.06
N ILE A 41 32.82 29.08 1.28
CA ILE A 41 31.36 29.07 1.48
C ILE A 41 30.67 28.83 0.13
N GLY A 42 29.72 27.89 0.05
CA GLY A 42 29.02 27.57 -1.20
C GLY A 42 29.96 26.93 -2.22
N GLY A 43 30.34 25.66 -2.00
CA GLY A 43 31.41 25.01 -2.75
C GLY A 43 31.22 25.05 -4.28
N GLY A 44 30.00 24.90 -4.77
CA GLY A 44 29.63 25.15 -6.17
C GLY A 44 29.13 26.57 -6.40
N LEU A 45 28.08 26.94 -5.67
CA LEU A 45 27.32 28.17 -5.87
C LEU A 45 27.12 28.92 -4.55
N TYR A 46 27.37 30.23 -4.59
CA TYR A 46 27.01 31.16 -3.52
C TYR A 46 26.02 32.20 -4.01
N VAL A 47 24.92 32.37 -3.28
CA VAL A 47 23.89 33.40 -3.54
C VAL A 47 23.68 34.21 -2.26
N ALA A 48 24.11 35.48 -2.26
CA ALA A 48 24.04 36.31 -1.05
C ALA A 48 22.60 36.57 -0.57
N GLY A 49 21.68 36.73 -1.51
CA GLY A 49 20.25 36.96 -1.27
C GLY A 49 19.40 35.76 -1.65
N ASP A 50 18.35 35.99 -2.44
CA ASP A 50 17.36 34.96 -2.74
C ASP A 50 17.77 34.10 -3.95
N LEU A 51 17.69 32.79 -3.75
CA LEU A 51 17.67 31.81 -4.83
C LEU A 51 16.22 31.34 -5.02
N ALA A 52 15.61 31.75 -6.12
CA ALA A 52 14.26 31.34 -6.52
C ALA A 52 14.29 30.48 -7.78
N GLN A 53 14.08 29.18 -7.62
CA GLN A 53 13.97 28.19 -8.69
C GLN A 53 12.49 27.89 -8.94
N ALA A 54 11.92 28.45 -10.00
CA ALA A 54 10.52 28.17 -10.39
C ALA A 54 10.35 26.79 -11.04
N GLY A 55 11.43 26.20 -11.56
CA GLY A 55 11.49 24.90 -12.23
C GLY A 55 12.91 24.55 -12.68
N GLY A 56 13.06 23.53 -13.53
CA GLY A 56 14.37 23.06 -14.02
C GLY A 56 15.13 22.21 -13.01
N GLU A 57 16.42 22.01 -13.28
CA GLU A 57 17.30 21.12 -12.51
C GLU A 57 18.54 21.86 -12.00
N MET A 58 18.91 21.62 -10.74
CA MET A 58 20.20 22.01 -10.17
C MET A 58 20.88 20.78 -9.57
N MET A 59 22.12 20.51 -9.97
CA MET A 59 22.89 19.38 -9.47
C MET A 59 24.24 19.84 -8.94
N PHE A 60 24.57 19.37 -7.75
CA PHE A 60 25.86 19.59 -7.10
C PHE A 60 26.49 18.24 -6.80
N GLU A 61 27.62 17.95 -7.41
CA GLU A 61 28.30 16.66 -7.33
C GLU A 61 29.74 16.86 -6.85
N GLU A 62 30.13 16.13 -5.80
CA GLU A 62 31.48 16.18 -5.22
C GLU A 62 31.95 17.61 -4.87
N CYS A 63 31.02 18.50 -4.51
CA CYS A 63 31.35 19.88 -4.16
C CYS A 63 31.73 19.99 -2.68
N SER A 64 32.70 20.86 -2.36
CA SER A 64 33.16 21.04 -0.99
C SER A 64 33.23 22.51 -0.57
N ALA A 65 32.86 22.79 0.68
CA ALA A 65 33.09 24.06 1.34
C ALA A 65 33.87 23.87 2.64
N SER A 66 34.84 24.73 2.95
CA SER A 66 35.54 24.62 4.25
C SER A 66 34.68 25.04 5.44
N GLU A 67 33.64 25.85 5.20
CA GLU A 67 32.71 26.32 6.24
C GLU A 67 31.27 25.86 5.94
N LEU A 68 30.52 26.57 5.08
CA LEU A 68 29.07 26.37 4.97
C LEU A 68 28.65 26.06 3.54
N GLY A 69 27.72 25.12 3.37
CA GLY A 69 27.07 24.84 2.10
C GLY A 69 27.99 24.17 1.09
N GLY A 70 28.21 22.86 1.20
CA GLY A 70 29.22 22.17 0.39
C GLY A 70 28.93 22.22 -1.10
N GLY A 71 27.66 22.14 -1.51
CA GLY A 71 27.22 22.47 -2.87
C GLY A 71 26.76 23.93 -2.99
N LEU A 72 25.80 24.32 -2.14
CA LEU A 72 25.09 25.59 -2.22
C LEU A 72 25.10 26.34 -0.88
N ASN A 73 25.35 27.65 -0.93
CA ASN A 73 25.00 28.56 0.15
C ASN A 73 24.10 29.68 -0.38
N ALA A 74 22.96 29.90 0.27
CA ALA A 74 21.96 30.89 -0.13
C ALA A 74 21.44 31.70 1.06
N GLY A 75 21.04 32.95 0.81
CA GLY A 75 20.26 33.75 1.75
C GLY A 75 18.91 33.08 2.01
N THR A 76 18.00 33.10 1.03
CA THR A 76 16.73 32.37 1.04
C THR A 76 16.73 31.36 -0.09
N LEU A 77 16.18 30.16 0.13
CA LEU A 77 16.02 29.16 -0.93
C LEU A 77 14.54 28.89 -1.16
N SER A 78 14.05 29.25 -2.34
CA SER A 78 12.72 28.88 -2.83
C SER A 78 12.89 27.95 -4.03
N THR A 79 12.47 26.69 -3.91
CA THR A 79 12.60 25.70 -4.99
C THR A 79 11.27 25.06 -5.34
N ASN A 80 10.94 25.10 -6.62
CA ASN A 80 9.82 24.42 -7.24
C ASN A 80 10.28 23.54 -8.43
N GLY A 81 11.60 23.30 -8.52
CA GLY A 81 12.25 22.39 -9.46
C GLY A 81 12.97 21.26 -8.74
N TRP A 82 13.82 20.53 -9.46
CA TRP A 82 14.62 19.45 -8.88
C TRP A 82 16.00 19.97 -8.47
N THR A 83 16.38 19.74 -7.22
CA THR A 83 17.71 20.06 -6.69
C THR A 83 18.33 18.83 -6.05
N ARG A 84 19.51 18.42 -6.51
CA ARG A 84 20.24 17.26 -5.98
C ARG A 84 21.63 17.64 -5.50
N PHE A 85 21.99 17.12 -4.32
CA PHE A 85 23.33 17.16 -3.76
C PHE A 85 23.86 15.74 -3.65
N ASP A 86 25.02 15.49 -4.25
CA ASP A 86 25.68 14.19 -4.29
C ASP A 86 27.14 14.31 -3.82
N GLU A 87 27.49 13.54 -2.80
CA GLU A 87 28.85 13.50 -2.21
C GLU A 87 29.41 14.87 -1.76
N CYS A 88 28.55 15.83 -1.45
CA CYS A 88 28.97 17.16 -1.02
C CYS A 88 29.48 17.18 0.42
N LYS A 89 30.42 18.10 0.74
CA LYS A 89 31.09 18.17 2.05
C LYS A 89 31.17 19.61 2.59
N ALA A 90 30.85 19.82 3.86
CA ALA A 90 31.05 21.10 4.53
C ALA A 90 31.23 20.97 6.05
N LEU A 91 31.56 22.06 6.75
CA LEU A 91 31.43 22.12 8.21
C LEU A 91 29.94 22.18 8.61
N GLY A 92 29.12 22.96 7.91
CA GLY A 92 27.67 23.03 8.13
C GLY A 92 26.87 22.97 6.82
N GLY A 93 25.83 22.14 6.79
CA GLY A 93 24.97 21.96 5.60
C GLY A 93 25.76 21.41 4.40
N ALA A 94 26.05 20.12 4.40
CA ALA A 94 26.98 19.53 3.43
C ALA A 94 26.52 19.65 1.97
N GLY A 95 25.23 19.51 1.70
CA GLY A 95 24.64 19.85 0.41
C GLY A 95 24.38 21.35 0.32
N ALA A 96 23.49 21.84 1.18
CA ALA A 96 23.07 23.24 1.19
C ALA A 96 23.09 23.88 2.58
N PHE A 97 23.40 25.17 2.61
CA PHE A 97 23.23 26.03 3.79
C PHE A 97 22.37 27.25 3.45
N VAL A 98 21.27 27.42 4.17
CA VAL A 98 20.30 28.50 3.96
C VAL A 98 20.27 29.40 5.19
N HIS A 99 20.61 30.68 5.00
CA HIS A 99 20.68 31.62 6.12
C HIS A 99 19.29 32.03 6.63
N GLY A 100 18.34 32.23 5.73
CA GLY A 100 16.95 32.60 5.95
C GLY A 100 16.01 31.41 5.84
N ALA A 101 14.91 31.56 5.10
CA ALA A 101 13.88 30.54 4.97
C ALA A 101 14.13 29.56 3.81
N LEU A 102 13.68 28.33 3.98
CA LEU A 102 13.56 27.35 2.90
C LEU A 102 12.09 27.16 2.54
N HIS A 103 11.75 27.43 1.29
CA HIS A 103 10.43 27.21 0.72
C HIS A 103 10.51 26.17 -0.40
N GLN A 104 9.93 24.99 -0.20
CA GLN A 104 9.78 23.98 -1.23
C GLN A 104 8.34 24.00 -1.75
N GLY A 105 8.17 24.45 -3.00
CA GLY A 105 6.89 24.46 -3.67
C GLY A 105 6.36 23.04 -3.98
N PRO A 106 5.11 22.93 -4.45
CA PRO A 106 4.44 21.64 -4.66
C PRO A 106 5.12 20.75 -5.71
N ALA A 107 5.81 21.34 -6.68
CA ALA A 107 6.61 20.60 -7.67
C ALA A 107 8.09 20.51 -7.32
N GLY A 108 8.51 21.17 -6.22
CA GLY A 108 9.89 21.18 -5.76
C GLY A 108 10.32 19.83 -5.19
N SER A 109 11.57 19.45 -5.44
CA SER A 109 12.20 18.27 -4.85
C SER A 109 13.65 18.59 -4.50
N LEU A 110 14.02 18.26 -3.26
CA LEU A 110 15.38 18.39 -2.76
C LEU A 110 15.86 17.01 -2.31
N SER A 111 16.95 16.55 -2.90
CA SER A 111 17.53 15.23 -2.67
C SER A 111 18.99 15.34 -2.26
N CYS A 112 19.34 14.53 -1.27
CA CYS A 112 20.66 14.49 -0.69
C CYS A 112 21.17 13.07 -0.63
N VAL A 113 22.30 12.82 -1.28
CA VAL A 113 22.91 11.49 -1.37
C VAL A 113 24.38 11.61 -0.98
N PHE A 114 24.81 10.79 -0.02
CA PHE A 114 26.20 10.70 0.46
C PHE A 114 26.85 12.04 0.93
N CYS A 115 26.05 13.04 1.28
CA CYS A 115 26.56 14.32 1.77
C CYS A 115 27.04 14.23 3.23
N ARG A 116 28.16 14.88 3.57
CA ARG A 116 28.78 14.81 4.90
C ARG A 116 29.08 16.19 5.50
N ALA A 117 28.42 16.53 6.61
CA ALA A 117 28.73 17.71 7.40
C ALA A 117 29.59 17.32 8.60
N GLN A 118 30.62 18.10 8.91
CA GLN A 118 31.48 17.84 10.09
C GLN A 118 30.91 18.42 11.39
N GLY A 119 30.04 19.43 11.30
CA GLY A 119 29.45 20.13 12.43
C GLY A 119 27.94 19.90 12.51
N PHE A 120 27.16 20.64 11.74
CA PHE A 120 25.70 20.66 11.88
C PHE A 120 24.95 20.67 10.55
N GLY A 121 23.68 20.25 10.59
CA GLY A 121 22.78 20.32 9.44
C GLY A 121 23.05 19.28 8.36
N GLY A 122 23.65 18.12 8.67
CA GLY A 122 23.74 16.96 7.78
C GLY A 122 23.93 17.32 6.31
N CYS A 123 22.91 17.08 5.48
CA CYS A 123 22.87 17.62 4.12
C CYS A 123 22.39 19.08 4.03
N LEU A 124 21.39 19.47 4.80
CA LEU A 124 20.76 20.79 4.75
C LEU A 124 20.81 21.48 6.12
N GLY A 125 21.50 22.63 6.18
CA GLY A 125 21.53 23.50 7.37
C GLY A 125 20.69 24.77 7.17
N VAL A 126 19.84 25.11 8.14
CA VAL A 126 19.02 26.35 8.13
C VAL A 126 19.24 27.13 9.42
N HIS A 127 19.65 28.40 9.34
CA HIS A 127 20.14 29.15 10.51
C HIS A 127 19.14 30.13 11.15
N ARG A 128 18.29 30.82 10.38
CA ARG A 128 17.37 31.86 10.91
C ARG A 128 15.96 31.85 10.32
N GLY A 129 15.59 30.83 9.56
CA GLY A 129 14.25 30.73 8.97
C GLY A 129 13.60 29.38 9.20
N GLY A 130 12.28 29.36 9.07
CA GLY A 130 11.51 28.13 9.04
C GLY A 130 11.70 27.37 7.73
N ILE A 131 11.32 26.10 7.75
CA ILE A 131 11.19 25.27 6.56
C ILE A 131 9.70 25.15 6.27
N ALA A 132 9.28 25.55 5.07
CA ALA A 132 7.93 25.35 4.58
C ALA A 132 8.01 24.46 3.33
N ALA A 133 7.40 23.28 3.38
CA ALA A 133 7.40 22.32 2.28
C ALA A 133 5.97 21.94 1.89
N GLU A 134 5.59 22.22 0.65
CA GLU A 134 4.32 21.84 0.04
C GLU A 134 4.47 20.68 -0.96
N GLY A 135 5.71 20.23 -1.19
CA GLY A 135 6.11 19.26 -2.22
C GLY A 135 6.23 17.81 -1.76
N ARG A 136 6.46 16.91 -2.72
CA ARG A 136 6.26 15.45 -2.56
C ARG A 136 7.28 14.73 -1.69
N VAL A 137 8.55 15.15 -1.60
CA VAL A 137 9.58 14.44 -0.79
C VAL A 137 10.77 15.35 -0.47
N LEU A 138 11.19 15.39 0.80
CA LEU A 138 12.57 15.68 1.21
C LEU A 138 13.27 14.32 1.41
N ALA A 139 14.05 13.88 0.43
CA ALA A 139 14.67 12.55 0.45
C ALA A 139 16.12 12.65 0.94
N PHE A 140 16.41 12.03 2.09
CA PHE A 140 17.75 11.92 2.64
C PHE A 140 18.19 10.45 2.62
N GLU A 141 19.12 10.10 1.74
CA GLU A 141 19.75 8.78 1.74
C GLU A 141 21.11 8.88 2.43
N VAL A 142 21.20 8.32 3.64
CA VAL A 142 22.38 8.43 4.51
C VAL A 142 23.11 7.09 4.60
N PHE A 143 24.40 7.11 4.28
CA PHE A 143 25.32 6.00 4.54
C PHE A 143 26.61 6.53 5.20
N GLY A 144 26.79 6.25 6.49
CA GLY A 144 28.06 6.40 7.20
C GLY A 144 28.50 7.85 7.49
N GLY A 145 28.13 8.35 8.66
CA GLY A 145 28.53 9.65 9.23
C GLY A 145 27.49 10.10 10.27
N ASP A 146 27.89 10.92 11.24
CA ASP A 146 27.02 11.45 12.30
C ASP A 146 25.79 12.18 11.70
N GLY A 147 24.71 11.41 11.49
CA GLY A 147 23.33 11.81 11.16
C GLY A 147 23.13 12.85 10.04
N ALA A 148 22.42 12.49 8.96
CA ALA A 148 21.70 13.53 8.22
C ALA A 148 20.59 14.07 9.11
N SER A 149 20.80 15.27 9.63
CA SER A 149 19.85 16.00 10.44
C SER A 149 19.51 17.30 9.73
N ILE A 150 18.23 17.64 9.72
CA ILE A 150 17.81 19.04 9.62
C ILE A 150 18.04 19.61 11.01
N ALA A 151 19.03 20.49 11.16
CA ALA A 151 19.33 21.15 12.42
C ALA A 151 19.11 22.65 12.27
N GLU A 152 18.25 23.21 13.11
CA GLU A 152 18.16 24.66 13.30
C GLU A 152 19.38 25.11 14.13
N ALA A 153 20.24 25.92 13.52
CA ALA A 153 21.56 26.25 14.06
C ALA A 153 21.54 27.34 15.16
N SER A 154 20.51 27.39 16.00
CA SER A 154 20.22 28.55 16.85
C SER A 154 21.15 28.74 18.06
N LYS A 155 22.08 27.81 18.36
CA LYS A 155 23.08 27.98 19.46
C LYS A 155 24.42 27.28 19.19
N HIS A 156 25.32 27.93 18.46
CA HIS A 156 26.74 27.53 18.38
C HIS A 156 27.65 28.70 18.82
N PRO A 157 28.66 28.48 19.70
CA PRO A 157 29.40 29.56 20.37
C PRO A 157 30.43 30.33 19.53
N MET A 158 30.38 30.29 18.19
CA MET A 158 31.37 30.98 17.34
C MET A 158 31.07 32.46 17.03
N PHE A 159 29.99 33.04 17.56
CA PHE A 159 29.64 34.44 17.32
C PHE A 159 29.30 35.15 18.62
N HIS A 160 30.31 35.63 19.33
CA HIS A 160 30.13 36.57 20.42
C HIS A 160 31.18 37.68 20.32
N GLU A 161 30.88 38.72 19.54
CA GLU A 161 31.47 40.03 19.80
C GLU A 161 30.50 41.16 19.42
N GLN A 162 30.11 41.92 20.46
CA GLN A 162 29.50 43.25 20.51
C GLN A 162 28.15 43.51 19.81
N LEU A 163 27.07 43.54 20.60
CA LEU A 163 25.91 44.42 20.38
C LEU A 163 25.36 44.93 21.73
N THR A 164 25.25 46.26 21.84
CA THR A 164 24.72 47.05 22.97
C THR A 164 23.18 47.08 23.02
N PRO A 165 22.56 47.48 24.16
CA PRO A 165 21.13 47.26 24.41
C PRO A 165 20.26 48.42 23.93
N ALA A 166 19.50 48.23 22.85
CA ALA A 166 18.26 48.97 22.61
C ALA A 166 17.40 48.23 21.58
N MET A 167 16.32 47.59 22.02
CA MET A 167 15.02 47.50 21.34
C MET A 167 14.12 46.50 22.08
N ARG A 168 13.13 47.05 22.79
CA ARG A 168 12.04 46.31 23.44
C ARG A 168 10.74 46.93 22.92
N ALA A 169 10.14 46.33 21.90
CA ALA A 169 8.72 46.40 21.52
C ALA A 169 8.51 45.68 20.19
N ASN A 170 8.00 44.45 20.26
CA ASN A 170 7.00 43.84 19.35
C ASN A 170 6.89 42.36 19.75
N GLY A 171 5.65 41.86 19.80
CA GLY A 171 5.27 40.58 20.42
C GLY A 171 6.23 39.43 20.10
N ALA A 172 6.88 38.90 21.13
CA ALA A 172 7.81 37.79 21.03
C ALA A 172 7.07 36.47 21.33
N SER A 173 7.24 35.49 20.44
CA SER A 173 6.93 34.08 20.71
C SER A 173 7.79 33.58 21.88
N ALA A 174 7.16 32.91 22.85
CA ALA A 174 7.87 32.35 24.00
C ALA A 174 8.44 30.97 23.67
N VAL A 175 9.76 30.80 23.82
CA VAL A 175 10.44 29.49 23.77
C VAL A 175 10.80 29.10 25.20
N ALA A 176 10.14 28.06 25.73
CA ALA A 176 10.47 27.51 27.04
C ALA A 176 11.34 26.25 26.89
N ALA A 177 12.57 26.30 27.38
CA ALA A 177 13.44 25.13 27.48
C ALA A 177 13.50 24.65 28.94
N PHE A 178 13.11 23.39 29.19
CA PHE A 178 13.21 22.78 30.51
C PHE A 178 14.44 21.90 30.61
N LYS A 179 15.20 22.04 31.71
CA LYS A 179 16.40 21.26 32.00
C LYS A 179 16.03 20.10 32.92
N GLY A 180 16.14 18.86 32.42
CA GLY A 180 16.04 17.61 33.19
C GLY A 180 17.30 16.75 33.04
N PRO A 181 17.52 15.74 33.90
CA PRO A 181 18.76 14.97 33.91
C PRO A 181 18.94 14.11 32.63
N ALA A 182 20.09 14.33 31.99
CA ALA A 182 20.89 13.50 31.06
C ALA A 182 20.27 12.67 29.91
N ALA A 183 18.95 12.52 29.73
CA ALA A 183 18.43 11.65 28.65
C ALA A 183 17.27 12.19 27.81
N PHE A 184 16.72 13.38 28.10
CA PHE A 184 15.57 13.90 27.37
C PHE A 184 15.67 15.42 27.16
N HIS A 185 15.50 15.85 25.92
CA HIS A 185 15.28 17.26 25.56
C HIS A 185 13.95 17.38 24.82
N LYS A 186 13.07 18.24 25.32
CA LYS A 186 11.74 18.51 24.78
C LYS A 186 11.74 19.93 24.21
N LEU A 187 11.38 20.09 22.94
CA LEU A 187 11.19 21.39 22.30
C LEU A 187 9.74 21.48 21.83
N ILE A 188 9.01 22.47 22.35
CA ILE A 188 7.66 22.81 21.91
C ILE A 188 7.76 24.16 21.22
N ILE A 189 7.33 24.23 19.96
CA ILE A 189 7.25 25.46 19.18
C ILE A 189 5.76 25.76 19.00
N ALA A 190 5.30 26.85 19.60
CA ALA A 190 3.95 27.37 19.39
C ALA A 190 4.02 28.68 18.61
N GLN A 191 3.31 28.74 17.49
CA GLN A 191 3.07 29.95 16.71
C GLN A 191 1.55 30.08 16.52
N GLN A 192 1.00 31.28 16.33
CA GLN A 192 -0.44 31.46 16.08
C GLN A 192 -0.91 30.46 15.00
N ASP A 193 -1.92 29.66 15.35
CA ASP A 193 -2.60 28.62 14.56
C ASP A 193 -1.82 27.33 14.23
N LYS A 194 -0.59 27.17 14.75
CA LYS A 194 0.25 25.98 14.50
C LYS A 194 1.09 25.56 15.71
N ILE A 195 1.14 24.25 15.95
CA ILE A 195 1.94 23.68 17.05
C ILE A 195 2.86 22.61 16.46
N GLY A 196 4.17 22.84 16.60
CA GLY A 196 5.20 21.85 16.31
C GLY A 196 5.77 21.30 17.62
N LEU A 197 5.88 19.97 17.74
CA LEU A 197 6.55 19.33 18.86
C LEU A 197 7.66 18.43 18.33
N ALA A 198 8.86 18.60 18.88
CA ALA A 198 10.00 17.75 18.60
C ALA A 198 10.38 17.00 19.88
N VAL A 199 10.50 15.68 19.78
CA VAL A 199 10.88 14.82 20.91
C VAL A 199 12.21 14.15 20.57
N ALA A 200 13.19 14.30 21.47
CA ALA A 200 14.46 13.60 21.40
C ALA A 200 14.50 12.46 22.43
N VAL A 201 14.76 11.23 21.99
CA VAL A 201 15.02 10.08 22.87
C VAL A 201 16.29 9.38 22.38
N ASP A 202 17.30 9.25 23.25
CA ASP A 202 18.56 8.53 22.97
C ASP A 202 19.24 8.91 21.63
N GLY A 203 19.27 10.20 21.31
CA GLY A 203 19.95 10.72 20.10
C GLY A 203 19.15 10.62 18.80
N LEU A 204 17.89 10.14 18.84
CA LEU A 204 16.96 10.23 17.71
C LEU A 204 16.05 11.44 17.86
N LEU A 205 16.00 12.28 16.82
CA LEU A 205 15.12 13.45 16.73
C LEU A 205 14.05 13.19 15.67
N ALA A 206 12.78 13.37 16.03
CA ALA A 206 11.69 13.41 15.07
C ALA A 206 10.80 14.64 15.32
N ALA A 207 10.39 15.29 14.25
CA ALA A 207 9.56 16.50 14.27
C ALA A 207 8.47 16.41 13.19
N GLN A 208 7.25 16.79 13.53
CA GLN A 208 6.12 16.86 12.60
C GLN A 208 5.25 18.09 12.92
N GLU A 209 4.72 18.75 11.88
CA GLU A 209 3.93 19.98 11.97
C GLU A 209 2.43 19.66 11.96
N LEU A 210 1.63 20.37 12.75
CA LEU A 210 0.17 20.23 12.82
C LEU A 210 -0.51 21.59 12.70
N THR A 211 -1.49 21.69 11.80
CA THR A 211 -2.43 22.80 11.69
C THR A 211 -3.67 22.48 12.53
N VAL A 212 -3.98 23.30 13.53
CA VAL A 212 -5.20 23.14 14.34
C VAL A 212 -6.19 24.21 13.88
N SER A 213 -7.38 23.80 13.40
CA SER A 213 -8.41 24.77 13.03
C SER A 213 -9.07 25.36 14.29
N GLU A 214 -9.38 26.66 14.26
CA GLU A 214 -10.16 27.30 15.31
C GLU A 214 -11.49 26.52 15.53
N GLY A 215 -11.76 26.13 16.78
CA GLY A 215 -12.98 25.43 17.19
C GLY A 215 -12.90 23.91 17.36
N ALA A 216 -11.71 23.29 17.20
CA ALA A 216 -11.57 21.85 17.48
C ALA A 216 -11.78 21.55 18.98
N PRO A 217 -12.70 20.63 19.35
CA PRO A 217 -12.89 20.24 20.75
C PRO A 217 -11.64 19.52 21.29
N ALA A 218 -11.47 19.53 22.61
CA ALA A 218 -10.40 18.81 23.30
C ALA A 218 -10.28 17.37 22.73
N GLY A 219 -9.12 17.05 22.15
CA GLY A 219 -8.91 15.83 21.36
C GLY A 219 -7.56 15.16 21.66
N VAL A 220 -7.50 13.87 21.35
CA VAL A 220 -6.27 13.06 21.43
C VAL A 220 -5.53 13.17 20.11
N VAL A 221 -4.26 13.57 20.14
CA VAL A 221 -3.38 13.61 18.96
C VAL A 221 -2.37 12.48 19.09
N ALA A 222 -2.27 11.60 18.10
CA ALA A 222 -1.35 10.45 18.08
C ALA A 222 -0.32 10.57 16.94
N TRP A 223 0.94 10.26 17.22
CA TRP A 223 2.11 10.41 16.35
C TRP A 223 2.86 9.10 16.24
N GLU A 224 3.40 8.73 15.08
CA GLU A 224 4.16 7.50 14.87
C GLU A 224 5.62 7.80 14.48
N PHE A 225 6.58 7.08 15.06
CA PHE A 225 8.02 7.27 14.85
C PHE A 225 8.75 5.94 14.64
N ASP A 226 9.71 5.87 13.71
CA ASP A 226 10.57 4.70 13.56
C ASP A 226 11.59 4.59 14.71
N VAL A 227 11.65 3.43 15.35
CA VAL A 227 12.59 3.12 16.43
C VAL A 227 13.46 1.96 15.98
N LYS A 228 14.76 2.20 15.77
CA LYS A 228 15.69 1.11 15.44
C LYS A 228 16.14 0.39 16.72
N SER A 229 15.31 -0.52 17.21
CA SER A 229 15.61 -1.46 18.30
C SER A 229 15.51 -2.91 17.82
N ALA A 230 16.12 -3.86 18.55
CA ALA A 230 16.08 -5.27 18.20
C ALA A 230 14.65 -5.83 18.10
N ASN A 231 13.72 -5.36 18.96
CA ASN A 231 12.36 -5.90 19.09
C ASN A 231 11.24 -4.86 18.84
N CYS A 232 11.57 -3.58 18.64
CA CYS A 232 10.63 -2.50 18.39
C CYS A 232 10.94 -1.90 17.02
N GLU A 233 9.90 -1.67 16.21
CA GLU A 233 10.06 -1.14 14.85
C GLU A 233 9.59 0.31 14.78
N THR A 234 8.40 0.60 15.32
CA THR A 234 7.88 1.97 15.44
C THR A 234 7.33 2.22 16.84
N ALA A 235 7.15 3.47 17.25
CA ALA A 235 6.50 3.85 18.49
C ALA A 235 5.47 4.94 18.23
N ILE A 236 4.28 4.77 18.82
CA ILE A 236 3.18 5.72 18.75
C ILE A 236 3.14 6.53 20.04
N CYS A 237 3.25 7.86 19.96
CA CYS A 237 3.08 8.77 21.08
C CYS A 237 1.72 9.46 20.99
N ALA A 238 0.89 9.41 22.03
CA ALA A 238 -0.33 10.22 22.06
C ALA A 238 -0.31 11.29 23.15
N PHE A 239 -0.93 12.43 22.85
CA PHE A 239 -1.05 13.59 23.72
C PHE A 239 -2.51 13.97 23.88
N MET A 240 -2.91 14.35 25.09
CA MET A 240 -4.21 14.96 25.37
C MET A 240 -4.04 16.47 25.50
N LEU A 241 -4.84 17.20 24.72
CA LEU A 241 -4.98 18.65 24.82
C LEU A 241 -6.04 18.99 25.86
N ASN A 242 -5.64 19.48 27.03
CA ASN A 242 -6.57 20.02 28.02
C ASN A 242 -6.63 21.54 27.87
N SER A 243 -7.76 22.07 27.41
CA SER A 243 -8.03 23.51 27.45
C SER A 243 -8.65 23.86 28.80
N SER A 244 -7.93 24.59 29.65
CA SER A 244 -8.55 25.21 30.84
C SER A 244 -9.19 26.53 30.44
N SER A 245 -10.43 26.79 30.84
CA SER A 245 -11.22 27.93 30.35
C SER A 245 -10.84 29.29 30.93
N SER A 246 -9.84 29.39 31.82
CA SER A 246 -9.57 30.63 32.56
C SER A 246 -8.21 31.28 32.29
N ASN A 247 -7.28 30.61 31.61
CA ASN A 247 -5.99 31.18 31.20
C ASN A 247 -5.64 30.61 29.81
N SER A 248 -5.07 31.43 28.92
CA SER A 248 -4.63 31.07 27.56
C SER A 248 -3.46 30.07 27.51
N GLU A 249 -3.27 29.27 28.55
CA GLU A 249 -2.26 28.22 28.64
C GLU A 249 -2.88 26.87 28.25
N HIS A 250 -2.44 26.33 27.11
CA HIS A 250 -2.74 24.97 26.71
C HIS A 250 -1.77 24.01 27.42
N ASN A 251 -2.29 23.16 28.30
CA ASN A 251 -1.49 22.14 28.98
C ASN A 251 -1.55 20.82 28.20
N PHE A 252 -0.38 20.33 27.77
CA PHE A 252 -0.22 19.03 27.12
C PHE A 252 0.13 17.97 28.15
N SER A 253 -0.72 16.95 28.26
CA SER A 253 -0.41 15.74 29.01
C SER A 253 -0.10 14.60 28.04
N ALA A 254 1.09 14.02 28.14
CA ALA A 254 1.43 12.82 27.36
C ALA A 254 0.61 11.64 27.91
N LEU A 255 -0.16 10.99 27.04
CA LEU A 255 -1.01 9.85 27.41
C LEU A 255 -0.22 8.54 27.46
N GLY A 256 0.86 8.44 26.68
CA GLY A 256 1.72 7.26 26.65
C GLY A 256 2.53 7.14 25.37
N VAL A 257 3.49 6.21 25.40
CA VAL A 257 4.23 5.73 24.23
C VAL A 257 3.90 4.24 24.07
N TRP A 258 3.33 3.87 22.93
CA TRP A 258 2.98 2.49 22.57
C TRP A 258 3.91 2.00 21.46
N PRO A 259 4.80 1.04 21.72
CA PRO A 259 5.64 0.48 20.67
C PRO A 259 4.80 -0.42 19.74
N ARG A 260 5.08 -0.38 18.43
CA ARG A 260 4.79 -1.50 17.53
C ARG A 260 5.94 -2.49 17.64
N CYS A 261 5.63 -3.63 18.24
CA CYS A 261 6.59 -4.71 18.40
C CYS A 261 6.73 -5.49 17.10
N ARG A 262 7.95 -5.97 16.83
CA ARG A 262 8.22 -6.86 15.69
C ARG A 262 7.49 -8.18 15.85
N ALA A 263 7.33 -8.91 14.76
CA ALA A 263 6.82 -10.27 14.80
C ALA A 263 7.62 -11.11 15.82
N GLY A 264 6.89 -11.87 16.65
CA GLY A 264 7.43 -12.65 17.75
C GLY A 264 7.83 -11.85 19.01
N SER A 265 7.39 -10.59 19.12
CA SER A 265 7.48 -9.81 20.36
C SER A 265 6.11 -9.24 20.74
N GLU A 266 5.76 -9.29 22.03
CA GLU A 266 4.58 -8.64 22.60
C GLU A 266 4.91 -7.34 23.31
N VAL A 267 3.90 -6.49 23.50
CA VAL A 267 4.06 -5.29 24.32
C VAL A 267 4.28 -5.70 25.77
N SER A 268 5.43 -5.31 26.32
CA SER A 268 5.80 -5.62 27.70
C SER A 268 4.73 -5.13 28.67
N ASN A 269 4.31 -6.02 29.58
CA ASN A 269 3.49 -5.64 30.72
C ASN A 269 4.25 -4.76 31.73
N MET A 270 5.59 -4.71 31.64
CA MET A 270 6.39 -3.85 32.51
C MET A 270 6.25 -2.39 32.10
N ARG A 271 5.61 -1.63 32.98
CA ARG A 271 5.48 -0.18 32.90
C ARG A 271 6.74 0.46 33.44
N LYS A 272 7.65 0.91 32.57
CA LYS A 272 8.80 1.71 33.00
C LYS A 272 8.38 3.18 33.06
N LYS A 273 8.51 3.81 34.24
CA LYS A 273 8.33 5.26 34.38
C LYS A 273 9.53 5.93 33.72
N VAL A 274 9.29 6.69 32.65
CA VAL A 274 10.33 7.41 31.91
C VAL A 274 10.35 8.90 32.29
N GLY A 275 9.28 9.38 32.92
CA GLY A 275 9.19 10.73 33.48
C GLY A 275 7.96 10.89 34.38
N PRO A 276 7.73 12.11 34.90
CA PRO A 276 6.53 12.41 35.70
C PRO A 276 5.27 12.16 34.86
N GLY A 277 4.49 11.14 35.22
CA GLY A 277 3.25 10.79 34.51
C GLY A 277 3.41 10.02 33.20
N VAL A 278 4.64 9.81 32.70
CA VAL A 278 4.89 9.09 31.43
C VAL A 278 5.33 7.66 31.70
N VAL A 279 4.54 6.72 31.22
CA VAL A 279 4.84 5.29 31.23
C VAL A 279 5.17 4.86 29.80
N ALA A 280 6.36 4.32 29.59
CA ALA A 280 6.68 3.61 28.36
C ALA A 280 6.51 2.10 28.59
N ARG A 281 6.04 1.42 27.54
CA ARG A 281 6.09 -0.04 27.45
C ARG A 281 7.18 -0.43 26.48
N GLY A 282 7.93 -1.46 26.80
CA GLY A 282 8.89 -2.08 25.89
C GLY A 282 8.23 -3.15 25.01
N CYS A 283 9.04 -3.82 24.19
CA CYS A 283 8.65 -5.05 23.50
C CYS A 283 9.41 -6.22 24.10
N ASP A 284 8.69 -7.19 24.65
CA ASP A 284 9.25 -8.43 25.19
C ASP A 284 9.15 -9.54 24.14
N LYS A 285 10.20 -10.36 24.08
CA LYS A 285 10.23 -11.52 23.19
C LYS A 285 9.18 -12.53 23.65
N CYS A 286 8.39 -13.12 22.74
CA CYS A 286 7.43 -14.16 23.11
C CYS A 286 8.12 -15.32 23.84
N SER A 287 7.47 -15.83 24.88
CA SER A 287 7.95 -17.02 25.59
C SER A 287 7.85 -18.27 24.70
N ALA A 288 8.67 -19.29 24.98
CA ALA A 288 8.63 -20.55 24.24
C ALA A 288 7.21 -21.15 24.25
N GLY A 289 6.71 -21.56 23.07
CA GLY A 289 5.33 -22.06 22.91
C GLY A 289 4.29 -20.97 22.66
N TYR A 290 4.72 -19.70 22.50
CA TYR A 290 3.88 -18.59 22.06
C TYR A 290 4.52 -17.88 20.87
N PHE A 291 3.68 -17.29 20.01
CA PHE A 291 4.11 -16.57 18.82
C PHE A 291 3.16 -15.41 18.51
N GLN A 292 3.64 -14.49 17.68
CA GLN A 292 2.85 -13.36 17.21
C GLN A 292 3.27 -12.98 15.79
N LEU A 293 2.35 -13.11 14.84
CA LEU A 293 2.61 -12.79 13.43
C LEU A 293 2.43 -11.29 13.11
N GLN A 294 1.61 -10.59 13.90
CA GLN A 294 1.23 -9.22 13.61
C GLN A 294 2.23 -8.22 14.18
N ARG A 295 2.44 -7.14 13.42
CA ARG A 295 3.12 -5.93 13.90
C ARG A 295 2.06 -4.94 14.35
N ASN A 296 1.67 -4.99 15.62
CA ASN A 296 0.61 -4.13 16.16
C ASN A 296 1.01 -3.51 17.51
N VAL A 297 0.39 -2.38 17.86
CA VAL A 297 0.57 -1.65 19.14
C VAL A 297 -0.09 -2.35 20.33
N SER A 298 -0.93 -3.37 20.09
CA SER A 298 -1.58 -4.21 21.09
C SER A 298 -1.25 -5.70 20.92
N ALA A 299 -0.14 -5.96 20.24
CA ALA A 299 0.54 -7.23 20.13
C ALA A 299 0.58 -8.01 21.46
N SER A 300 -0.17 -9.12 21.56
CA SER A 300 0.00 -10.13 22.61
C SER A 300 0.44 -11.46 21.99
N CYS A 301 1.34 -12.17 22.67
CA CYS A 301 1.78 -13.47 22.21
C CYS A 301 0.64 -14.48 22.38
N THR A 302 0.30 -15.18 21.31
CA THR A 302 -0.72 -16.24 21.30
C THR A 302 -0.07 -17.60 21.42
N LYS A 303 -0.72 -18.54 22.12
CA LYS A 303 -0.21 -19.91 22.25
C LYS A 303 -0.11 -20.54 20.86
N CYS A 304 1.00 -21.22 20.60
CA CYS A 304 1.17 -21.94 19.35
C CYS A 304 0.03 -22.96 19.18
N PRO A 305 -0.61 -23.02 18.00
CA PRO A 305 -1.68 -23.98 17.75
C PRO A 305 -1.18 -25.41 17.87
N GLU A 306 -2.12 -26.33 18.08
CA GLU A 306 -1.83 -27.77 17.97
C GLU A 306 -1.37 -28.08 16.53
N HIS A 307 -0.52 -29.11 16.36
CA HIS A 307 0.03 -29.54 15.07
C HIS A 307 1.07 -28.59 14.43
N TRP A 308 1.86 -27.92 15.26
CA TRP A 308 3.06 -27.21 14.83
C TRP A 308 4.30 -28.06 15.10
N LYS A 309 5.21 -28.12 14.13
CA LYS A 309 6.46 -28.87 14.24
C LYS A 309 7.55 -28.03 14.91
N LEU A 310 7.64 -26.75 14.56
CA LEU A 310 8.50 -25.77 15.21
C LEU A 310 7.75 -24.44 15.29
N CYS A 311 7.63 -23.90 16.50
CA CYS A 311 7.02 -22.61 16.74
C CYS A 311 8.04 -21.73 17.46
N ASP A 312 8.92 -21.12 16.68
CA ASP A 312 9.92 -20.16 17.12
C ASP A 312 9.66 -18.81 16.44
N ILE A 313 10.14 -17.74 17.04
CA ILE A 313 9.88 -16.34 16.66
C ILE A 313 10.39 -16.03 15.25
N ASP A 314 11.47 -16.69 14.86
CA ASP A 314 12.08 -16.53 13.55
C ASP A 314 11.70 -17.67 12.58
N LYS A 315 11.06 -18.73 13.09
CA LYS A 315 10.82 -19.98 12.35
C LYS A 315 9.52 -20.63 12.76
N LEU A 316 8.54 -20.51 11.87
CA LEU A 316 7.25 -21.13 11.96
C LEU A 316 7.20 -22.30 10.96
N GLU A 317 7.17 -23.55 11.45
CA GLU A 317 7.11 -24.79 10.65
C GLU A 317 5.88 -25.63 11.06
N MET A 318 4.97 -25.86 10.11
CA MET A 318 3.77 -26.68 10.30
C MET A 318 3.96 -28.11 9.78
N PHE A 319 3.21 -29.07 10.34
CA PHE A 319 3.17 -30.43 9.79
C PHE A 319 2.51 -30.44 8.39
N PRO A 320 2.88 -31.40 7.52
CA PRO A 320 2.16 -31.60 6.26
C PRO A 320 0.65 -31.77 6.49
N ARG A 321 -0.16 -31.33 5.51
CA ARG A 321 -1.63 -31.21 5.57
C ARG A 321 -2.20 -30.09 6.44
N TRP A 322 -1.39 -29.32 7.16
CA TRP A 322 -1.88 -28.23 8.00
C TRP A 322 -1.39 -26.87 7.51
N MET A 323 -2.26 -25.86 7.59
CA MET A 323 -1.92 -24.47 7.28
C MET A 323 -2.43 -23.49 8.32
N ALA A 324 -1.73 -22.36 8.47
CA ALA A 324 -2.23 -21.23 9.23
C ALA A 324 -3.22 -20.44 8.35
N PRO A 325 -4.37 -20.01 8.87
CA PRO A 325 -5.26 -19.10 8.16
C PRO A 325 -4.56 -17.75 8.07
N ILE A 326 -3.95 -17.47 6.91
CA ILE A 326 -3.43 -16.15 6.58
C ILE A 326 -4.49 -15.51 5.70
N ASP A 327 -5.25 -14.56 6.23
CA ASP A 327 -6.10 -13.69 5.42
C ASP A 327 -5.20 -12.55 4.88
N PRO A 328 -4.89 -12.53 3.57
CA PRO A 328 -3.98 -11.54 3.00
C PRO A 328 -4.57 -10.12 3.01
N GLU A 329 -5.90 -9.97 3.01
CA GLU A 329 -6.57 -8.67 3.05
C GLU A 329 -6.90 -8.21 4.48
N LYS A 330 -6.99 -9.15 5.43
CA LYS A 330 -7.19 -8.88 6.86
C LYS A 330 -6.03 -9.40 7.69
N LEU A 331 -4.84 -8.89 7.42
CA LEU A 331 -3.70 -9.02 8.33
C LEU A 331 -3.96 -8.37 9.72
N GLU A 332 -5.14 -7.78 9.94
CA GLU A 332 -5.80 -7.63 11.23
C GLU A 332 -6.54 -8.93 11.64
N LEU A 333 -5.77 -9.98 11.96
CA LEU A 333 -6.24 -11.07 12.82
C LEU A 333 -6.88 -10.47 14.06
N ASN A 334 -8.20 -10.59 14.17
CA ASN A 334 -8.90 -10.29 15.40
C ASN A 334 -8.47 -11.36 16.43
N PRO A 335 -7.73 -11.01 17.50
CA PRO A 335 -7.07 -11.96 18.41
C PRO A 335 -8.06 -12.84 19.20
N THR A 336 -9.36 -12.58 19.06
CA THR A 336 -10.43 -13.32 19.73
C THR A 336 -10.90 -14.57 18.98
N ARG A 337 -10.53 -14.74 17.70
CA ARG A 337 -10.80 -15.98 16.97
C ARG A 337 -9.54 -16.83 16.93
N GLU A 338 -9.51 -17.81 17.82
CA GLU A 338 -8.54 -18.89 17.96
C GLU A 338 -7.75 -19.18 16.69
N GLY A 339 -6.42 -19.18 16.79
CA GLY A 339 -5.49 -19.60 15.73
C GLY A 339 -5.64 -21.07 15.38
N ARG A 340 -6.77 -21.44 14.78
CA ARG A 340 -7.06 -22.80 14.34
C ARG A 340 -6.19 -23.07 13.13
N ALA A 341 -5.37 -24.10 13.21
CA ALA A 341 -4.75 -24.67 12.02
C ALA A 341 -5.88 -25.25 11.15
N LEU A 342 -5.89 -24.92 9.88
CA LEU A 342 -6.81 -25.49 8.92
C LEU A 342 -6.17 -26.72 8.28
N GLN A 343 -6.91 -27.83 8.22
CA GLN A 343 -6.44 -29.06 7.60
C GLN A 343 -6.80 -29.06 6.12
N CYS A 344 -5.80 -29.20 5.26
CA CYS A 344 -5.97 -29.34 3.82
C CYS A 344 -6.42 -30.76 3.46
N LEU A 345 -7.23 -30.85 2.40
CA LEU A 345 -7.75 -32.12 1.87
C LEU A 345 -6.64 -33.07 1.38
N SER A 346 -5.53 -32.52 0.88
CA SER A 346 -4.39 -33.29 0.36
C SER A 346 -3.07 -32.79 0.94
N GLU A 347 -2.18 -33.73 1.24
CA GLU A 347 -0.81 -33.43 1.68
C GLU A 347 0.00 -32.79 0.56
N ALA A 348 -0.27 -33.15 -0.69
CA ALA A 348 0.36 -32.54 -1.86
C ALA A 348 -0.07 -31.07 -2.06
N ALA A 349 -1.23 -30.66 -1.54
CA ALA A 349 -1.70 -29.28 -1.62
C ALA A 349 -1.01 -28.37 -0.60
N CYS A 350 -0.79 -28.92 0.60
CA CYS A 350 -0.16 -28.24 1.73
C CYS A 350 1.00 -29.11 2.21
N PRO A 351 2.18 -28.99 1.57
CA PRO A 351 3.35 -29.81 1.93
C PRO A 351 3.84 -29.52 3.37
N GLY A 352 3.27 -28.53 4.04
CA GLY A 352 3.90 -27.89 5.19
C GLY A 352 5.04 -27.01 4.71
N GLY A 353 5.41 -26.02 5.51
CA GLY A 353 6.41 -25.05 5.06
C GLY A 353 6.89 -24.15 6.17
N ARG A 354 8.00 -23.46 5.88
CA ARG A 354 8.55 -22.42 6.74
C ARG A 354 8.02 -21.07 6.29
N LEU A 355 7.29 -20.38 7.16
CA LEU A 355 7.19 -18.93 7.07
C LEU A 355 8.50 -18.36 7.61
N GLN A 356 9.44 -18.00 6.72
CA GLN A 356 10.50 -17.07 7.12
C GLN A 356 9.92 -15.66 7.05
N GLN A 357 10.36 -14.78 7.97
CA GLN A 357 9.89 -13.38 8.05
C GLN A 357 10.01 -12.63 6.71
N ASP A 358 10.94 -13.05 5.84
CA ASP A 358 11.23 -12.41 4.55
C ASP A 358 10.88 -13.29 3.33
N ALA A 359 10.57 -14.57 3.53
CA ALA A 359 10.30 -15.50 2.43
C ALA A 359 8.79 -15.69 2.24
N VAL A 360 8.27 -15.11 1.18
CA VAL A 360 6.94 -15.39 0.61
C VAL A 360 6.95 -16.77 -0.05
N LYS A 361 7.37 -17.83 0.64
CA LYS A 361 7.03 -19.18 0.20
C LYS A 361 5.61 -19.44 0.68
N PRO A 362 4.62 -19.53 -0.22
CA PRO A 362 3.25 -19.80 0.17
C PRO A 362 3.20 -21.15 0.91
N MET A 363 2.27 -21.29 1.85
CA MET A 363 1.98 -22.58 2.50
C MET A 363 1.42 -23.62 1.52
N CYS A 364 1.07 -23.17 0.33
CA CYS A 364 0.59 -23.97 -0.77
C CYS A 364 1.74 -24.49 -1.61
N SER A 365 1.61 -25.72 -2.14
CA SER A 365 2.53 -26.21 -3.17
C SER A 365 2.49 -25.33 -4.41
N GLU A 366 3.54 -25.43 -5.23
CA GLU A 366 3.66 -24.64 -6.44
C GLU A 366 2.41 -24.77 -7.32
N GLY A 367 1.88 -23.63 -7.76
CA GLY A 367 0.68 -23.59 -8.58
C GLY A 367 -0.65 -23.60 -7.82
N ARG A 368 -0.65 -23.57 -6.48
CA ARG A 368 -1.86 -23.48 -5.65
C ARG A 368 -2.00 -22.15 -4.93
N THR A 369 -3.24 -21.75 -4.68
CA THR A 369 -3.64 -20.52 -3.98
C THR A 369 -4.98 -20.68 -3.24
N GLY A 370 -5.38 -19.65 -2.51
CA GLY A 370 -6.66 -19.57 -1.80
C GLY A 370 -6.68 -20.31 -0.46
N VAL A 371 -7.86 -20.28 0.18
CA VAL A 371 -8.11 -20.97 1.45
C VAL A 371 -7.92 -22.48 1.25
N LEU A 372 -7.18 -23.12 2.16
CA LEU A 372 -6.85 -24.55 2.10
C LEU A 372 -6.03 -24.96 0.85
N CYS A 373 -5.43 -23.99 0.14
CA CYS A 373 -4.72 -24.23 -1.11
C CYS A 373 -5.58 -24.99 -2.13
N ALA A 374 -6.89 -24.75 -2.10
CA ALA A 374 -7.86 -25.49 -2.89
C ALA A 374 -7.89 -25.04 -4.36
N ALA A 375 -7.50 -23.80 -4.65
CA ALA A 375 -7.50 -23.24 -6.01
C ALA A 375 -6.13 -23.38 -6.67
N CYS A 376 -6.09 -23.51 -8.00
CA CYS A 376 -4.86 -23.35 -8.75
C CYS A 376 -4.60 -21.87 -9.06
N THR A 377 -3.33 -21.46 -9.13
CA THR A 377 -2.94 -20.12 -9.61
C THR A 377 -3.21 -19.97 -11.11
N THR A 378 -3.21 -18.74 -11.62
CA THR A 378 -3.52 -18.43 -13.03
C THR A 378 -2.68 -19.16 -14.08
N GLU A 379 -1.46 -19.61 -13.74
CA GLU A 379 -0.61 -20.39 -14.65
C GLU A 379 -0.84 -21.91 -14.59
N TYR A 380 -1.78 -22.38 -13.76
CA TYR A 380 -2.00 -23.79 -13.46
C TYR A 380 -3.48 -24.17 -13.58
N TYR A 381 -3.77 -25.42 -13.94
CA TYR A 381 -5.12 -25.97 -13.99
C TYR A 381 -5.23 -27.21 -13.10
N ALA A 382 -6.41 -27.45 -12.52
CA ALA A 382 -6.66 -28.60 -11.67
C ALA A 382 -6.87 -29.89 -12.49
N THR A 383 -6.22 -30.98 -12.10
CA THR A 383 -6.42 -32.32 -12.64
C THR A 383 -6.22 -33.36 -11.55
N LYS A 384 -7.26 -34.15 -11.26
CA LYS A 384 -7.23 -35.25 -10.27
C LYS A 384 -6.65 -34.86 -8.91
N GLY A 385 -6.90 -33.63 -8.45
CA GLY A 385 -6.36 -33.14 -7.18
C GLY A 385 -4.90 -32.69 -7.22
N GLU A 386 -4.34 -32.42 -8.41
CA GLU A 386 -3.05 -31.76 -8.61
C GLU A 386 -3.23 -30.51 -9.49
N CYS A 387 -2.40 -29.49 -9.30
CA CYS A 387 -2.35 -28.32 -10.18
C CYS A 387 -1.20 -28.53 -11.17
N LYS A 388 -1.49 -28.55 -12.48
CA LYS A 388 -0.49 -28.70 -13.54
C LYS A 388 -0.31 -27.40 -14.30
N ARG A 389 0.92 -27.08 -14.73
CA ARG A 389 1.22 -25.83 -15.42
C ARG A 389 0.63 -25.81 -16.83
N CYS A 390 0.11 -24.66 -17.26
CA CYS A 390 -0.57 -24.47 -18.54
C CYS A 390 0.31 -24.60 -19.80
N THR A 391 1.64 -24.77 -19.65
CA THR A 391 2.56 -24.89 -20.78
C THR A 391 2.51 -26.24 -21.50
N GLU A 392 1.81 -27.22 -20.93
CA GLU A 392 1.66 -28.58 -21.49
C GLU A 392 0.29 -28.82 -22.13
N VAL A 393 -0.31 -27.83 -22.80
CA VAL A 393 -1.47 -28.13 -23.65
C VAL A 393 -0.97 -28.85 -24.89
N SER A 394 -1.05 -30.19 -24.86
CA SER A 394 -0.72 -31.06 -25.99
C SER A 394 -1.44 -30.59 -27.25
N GLN A 395 -0.75 -30.61 -28.39
CA GLN A 395 -1.32 -30.22 -29.68
C GLN A 395 -2.60 -31.03 -30.02
N GLU A 396 -2.73 -32.24 -29.48
CA GLU A 396 -3.92 -33.08 -29.59
C GLU A 396 -5.16 -32.46 -28.92
N ASP A 397 -4.98 -31.77 -27.78
CA ASP A 397 -6.09 -31.16 -27.05
C ASP A 397 -6.68 -29.95 -27.80
N LYS A 398 -5.84 -29.22 -28.53
CA LYS A 398 -6.31 -28.13 -29.42
C LYS A 398 -7.20 -28.68 -30.53
N LEU A 399 -6.86 -29.84 -31.08
CA LEU A 399 -7.63 -30.47 -32.14
C LEU A 399 -9.02 -30.90 -31.65
N HIS A 400 -9.10 -31.46 -30.44
CA HIS A 400 -10.37 -31.83 -29.82
C HIS A 400 -11.28 -30.63 -29.55
N LEU A 401 -10.72 -29.51 -29.09
CA LEU A 401 -11.50 -28.30 -28.82
C LEU A 401 -12.13 -27.72 -30.09
N TRP A 402 -11.36 -27.63 -31.18
CA TRP A 402 -11.87 -27.21 -32.48
C TRP A 402 -12.91 -28.19 -33.03
N GLY A 403 -12.73 -29.49 -32.79
CA GLY A 403 -13.73 -30.51 -33.13
C GLY A 403 -15.08 -30.29 -32.44
N ILE A 404 -15.06 -29.99 -31.13
CA ILE A 404 -16.30 -29.71 -30.38
C ILE A 404 -16.96 -28.42 -30.88
N ALA A 405 -16.20 -27.34 -31.08
CA ALA A 405 -16.73 -26.07 -31.58
C ALA A 405 -17.37 -26.22 -32.97
N ALA A 406 -16.71 -26.95 -33.87
CA ALA A 406 -17.25 -27.28 -35.19
C ALA A 406 -18.52 -28.13 -35.09
N GLY A 407 -18.56 -29.09 -34.17
CA GLY A 407 -19.74 -29.93 -33.91
C GLY A 407 -20.94 -29.12 -33.43
N VAL A 408 -20.75 -28.20 -32.48
CA VAL A 408 -21.83 -27.33 -31.98
C VAL A 408 -22.34 -26.39 -33.07
N ALA A 409 -21.44 -25.80 -33.87
CA ALA A 409 -21.83 -24.95 -35.00
C ALA A 409 -22.63 -25.72 -36.05
N ALA A 410 -22.22 -26.95 -36.37
CA ALA A 410 -22.92 -27.83 -37.31
C ALA A 410 -24.33 -28.19 -36.81
N ILE A 411 -24.48 -28.50 -35.52
CA ILE A 411 -25.80 -28.76 -34.91
C ILE A 411 -26.67 -27.49 -34.99
N GLY A 412 -26.13 -26.33 -34.63
CA GLY A 412 -26.87 -25.06 -34.69
C GLY A 412 -27.37 -24.73 -36.10
N LEU A 413 -26.50 -24.90 -37.11
CA LEU A 413 -26.86 -24.72 -38.51
C LEU A 413 -27.86 -25.77 -39.00
N GLY A 414 -27.74 -27.02 -38.56
CA GLY A 414 -28.69 -28.09 -38.87
C GLY A 414 -30.09 -27.80 -38.32
N LEU A 415 -30.18 -27.34 -37.07
CA LEU A 415 -31.45 -26.95 -36.45
C LEU A 415 -32.06 -25.73 -37.15
N ALA A 416 -31.26 -24.71 -37.49
CA ALA A 416 -31.71 -23.55 -38.23
C ALA A 416 -32.19 -23.92 -39.65
N GLY A 417 -31.47 -24.80 -40.34
CA GLY A 417 -31.85 -25.32 -41.65
C GLY A 417 -33.15 -26.12 -41.61
N MET A 418 -33.33 -27.00 -40.62
CA MET A 418 -34.58 -27.73 -40.42
C MET A 418 -35.76 -26.79 -40.13
N ALA A 419 -35.56 -25.75 -39.31
CA ALA A 419 -36.58 -24.74 -39.05
C ALA A 419 -36.91 -23.90 -40.29
N TRP A 420 -35.93 -23.66 -41.16
CA TRP A 420 -36.15 -22.95 -42.42
C TRP A 420 -36.89 -23.80 -43.46
N LEU A 421 -36.53 -25.07 -43.61
CA LEU A 421 -37.20 -26.01 -44.53
C LEU A 421 -38.63 -26.34 -44.09
N SER A 422 -38.89 -26.44 -42.78
CA SER A 422 -40.23 -26.69 -42.27
C SER A 422 -41.20 -25.54 -42.49
N ARG A 423 -40.71 -24.30 -42.69
CA ARG A 423 -41.57 -23.15 -43.07
C ARG A 423 -42.28 -23.33 -44.42
N GLY A 424 -41.69 -24.09 -45.35
CA GLY A 424 -42.28 -24.33 -46.68
C GLY A 424 -43.39 -25.39 -46.70
N ALA A 425 -43.32 -26.39 -45.81
CA ALA A 425 -44.32 -27.45 -45.71
C ALA A 425 -45.47 -27.11 -44.73
N ALA A 426 -45.29 -26.07 -43.92
CA ALA A 426 -46.20 -25.65 -42.87
C ALA A 426 -47.37 -24.77 -43.34
N THR A 427 -47.42 -24.30 -44.59
CA THR A 427 -48.42 -23.29 -44.97
C THR A 427 -49.86 -23.80 -45.01
N GLU A 428 -50.11 -25.11 -45.09
CA GLU A 428 -51.47 -25.68 -45.06
C GLU A 428 -51.91 -26.24 -43.70
N TYR A 429 -50.99 -26.76 -42.87
CA TYR A 429 -51.35 -27.37 -41.58
C TYR A 429 -51.58 -26.34 -40.46
N TRP A 430 -51.00 -25.13 -40.57
CA TRP A 430 -51.07 -24.12 -39.51
C TRP A 430 -52.35 -23.28 -39.51
N GLN A 431 -53.20 -23.37 -40.55
CA GLN A 431 -54.51 -22.72 -40.55
C GLN A 431 -55.52 -23.37 -39.58
N GLN A 432 -55.26 -24.59 -39.11
CA GLN A 432 -56.07 -25.27 -38.07
C GLN A 432 -55.44 -25.23 -36.67
N ALA A 433 -54.28 -24.58 -36.53
CA ALA A 433 -53.49 -24.53 -35.28
C ALA A 433 -53.80 -23.31 -34.38
N ASP A 434 -54.92 -22.60 -34.62
CA ASP A 434 -55.36 -21.48 -33.76
C ASP A 434 -55.63 -21.94 -32.30
N VAL A 435 -55.80 -23.25 -32.09
CA VAL A 435 -56.07 -23.86 -30.77
C VAL A 435 -54.79 -24.08 -29.94
N GLN A 436 -53.59 -24.19 -30.52
CA GLN A 436 -52.37 -24.48 -29.75
C GLN A 436 -51.58 -23.25 -29.30
N TRP A 437 -51.85 -22.07 -29.89
CA TRP A 437 -51.15 -20.86 -29.47
C TRP A 437 -51.49 -20.46 -28.03
N HIS A 438 -52.72 -20.74 -27.59
CA HIS A 438 -53.13 -20.51 -26.21
C HIS A 438 -52.37 -21.40 -25.22
N VAL A 439 -52.16 -22.68 -25.54
CA VAL A 439 -51.43 -23.64 -24.70
C VAL A 439 -49.94 -23.31 -24.65
N LEU A 440 -49.34 -22.93 -25.78
CA LEU A 440 -47.94 -22.51 -25.81
C LEU A 440 -47.72 -21.21 -25.02
N LYS A 441 -48.65 -20.26 -25.11
CA LYS A 441 -48.63 -19.02 -24.32
C LYS A 441 -48.74 -19.31 -22.82
N GLU A 442 -49.53 -20.30 -22.44
CA GLU A 442 -49.70 -20.71 -21.04
C GLU A 442 -48.47 -21.46 -20.51
N LEU A 443 -47.88 -22.34 -21.32
CA LEU A 443 -46.62 -23.04 -20.97
C LEU A 443 -45.46 -22.04 -20.88
N ALA A 444 -45.36 -21.11 -21.83
CA ALA A 444 -44.37 -20.05 -21.84
C ALA A 444 -44.57 -19.10 -20.65
N ALA A 445 -45.81 -18.75 -20.30
CA ALA A 445 -46.09 -17.93 -19.12
C ALA A 445 -45.71 -18.64 -17.82
N ARG A 446 -45.95 -19.95 -17.71
CA ARG A 446 -45.59 -20.74 -16.52
C ARG A 446 -44.07 -20.94 -16.40
N GLN A 447 -43.38 -21.21 -17.50
CA GLN A 447 -41.93 -21.36 -17.49
C GLN A 447 -41.18 -20.03 -17.44
N ALA A 448 -41.77 -18.93 -17.93
CA ALA A 448 -41.21 -17.58 -17.83
C ALA A 448 -40.99 -17.18 -16.37
N VAL A 449 -41.86 -17.60 -15.43
CA VAL A 449 -41.66 -17.32 -14.00
C VAL A 449 -40.43 -18.04 -13.46
N VAL A 450 -40.21 -19.31 -13.85
CA VAL A 450 -39.02 -20.07 -13.41
C VAL A 450 -37.75 -19.52 -14.05
N LEU A 451 -37.79 -19.18 -15.34
CA LEU A 451 -36.68 -18.53 -16.03
C LEU A 451 -36.37 -17.15 -15.43
N LEU A 452 -37.40 -16.38 -15.09
CA LEU A 452 -37.24 -15.09 -14.43
C LEU A 452 -36.65 -15.26 -13.03
N GLN A 453 -37.07 -16.28 -12.27
CA GLN A 453 -36.50 -16.59 -10.96
C GLN A 453 -35.03 -17.02 -11.05
N VAL A 454 -34.66 -17.83 -12.05
CA VAL A 454 -33.26 -18.22 -12.28
C VAL A 454 -32.41 -17.01 -12.70
N VAL A 455 -32.92 -16.15 -13.58
CA VAL A 455 -32.23 -14.92 -14.00
C VAL A 455 -32.12 -13.90 -12.85
N GLN A 456 -33.16 -13.76 -12.04
CA GLN A 456 -33.16 -12.89 -10.85
C GLN A 456 -32.18 -13.41 -9.79
N LEU A 457 -32.15 -14.73 -9.55
CA LEU A 457 -31.18 -15.36 -8.66
C LEU A 457 -29.74 -15.12 -9.15
N TYR A 458 -29.50 -15.26 -10.46
CA TYR A 458 -28.20 -14.95 -11.06
C TYR A 458 -27.84 -13.46 -10.96
N GLY A 459 -28.80 -12.55 -11.13
CA GLY A 459 -28.59 -11.11 -10.97
C GLY A 459 -28.23 -10.74 -9.52
N VAL A 460 -28.89 -11.37 -8.54
CA VAL A 460 -28.58 -11.20 -7.11
C VAL A 460 -27.20 -11.79 -6.80
N LEU A 461 -26.87 -12.97 -7.32
CA LEU A 461 -25.55 -13.59 -7.15
C LEU A 461 -24.43 -12.76 -7.79
N ALA A 462 -24.65 -12.21 -8.98
CA ALA A 462 -23.69 -11.35 -9.66
C ALA A 462 -23.51 -9.99 -8.94
N ALA A 463 -24.60 -9.38 -8.46
CA ALA A 463 -24.55 -8.14 -7.67
C ALA A 463 -23.93 -8.34 -6.27
N LEU A 464 -23.90 -9.58 -5.79
CA LEU A 464 -23.21 -9.94 -4.55
C LEU A 464 -21.71 -10.12 -4.77
N VAL A 465 -21.21 -10.29 -6.00
CA VAL A 465 -19.75 -10.29 -6.26
C VAL A 465 -19.21 -8.87 -6.03
N PRO A 466 -18.35 -8.66 -5.01
CA PRO A 466 -17.88 -7.31 -4.71
C PRO A 466 -16.96 -6.80 -5.83
N ASP A 467 -17.13 -5.52 -6.17
CA ASP A 467 -16.26 -4.81 -7.12
C ASP A 467 -14.90 -4.55 -6.43
N PRO A 468 -13.78 -5.06 -6.96
CA PRO A 468 -12.45 -4.91 -6.35
C PRO A 468 -11.97 -3.45 -6.25
N SER A 469 -12.68 -2.50 -6.89
CA SER A 469 -12.29 -1.08 -6.89
C SER A 469 -12.91 -0.25 -5.76
N THR A 470 -13.93 -0.75 -5.05
CA THR A 470 -14.60 -0.01 -3.97
C THR A 470 -14.08 -0.44 -2.60
N GLY A 471 -12.91 0.08 -2.24
CA GLY A 471 -12.35 -0.02 -0.90
C GLY A 471 -13.17 0.78 0.11
N GLN A 472 -14.28 0.24 0.63
CA GLN A 472 -14.93 0.76 1.83
C GLN A 472 -15.73 -0.32 2.58
N GLY A 473 -15.10 -0.85 3.63
CA GLY A 473 -15.64 -0.93 4.99
C GLY A 473 -17.01 -1.58 5.23
N ALA A 474 -16.94 -2.76 5.87
CA ALA A 474 -17.97 -3.36 6.73
C ALA A 474 -19.25 -3.88 6.06
N ARG A 475 -19.18 -5.12 5.55
CA ARG A 475 -20.31 -6.05 5.59
C ARG A 475 -19.86 -7.35 6.26
N GLU A 476 -20.64 -7.77 7.25
CA GLU A 476 -20.45 -9.01 8.00
C GLU A 476 -20.31 -10.20 7.05
N SER A 477 -19.27 -10.99 7.26
CA SER A 477 -18.96 -12.17 6.45
C SER A 477 -19.99 -13.27 6.73
N PHE A 478 -21.00 -13.38 5.85
CA PHE A 478 -21.86 -14.55 5.79
C PHE A 478 -21.01 -15.80 5.50
N TRP A 479 -20.80 -16.64 6.51
CA TRP A 479 -20.07 -17.91 6.39
C TRP A 479 -20.75 -18.89 5.42
N GLU A 480 -22.06 -18.71 5.20
CA GLU A 480 -22.86 -19.44 4.21
C GLU A 480 -22.41 -19.18 2.77
N ARG A 481 -21.70 -18.07 2.50
CA ARG A 481 -21.21 -17.74 1.15
C ARG A 481 -20.22 -18.80 0.64
N THR A 482 -19.30 -19.25 1.48
CA THR A 482 -18.32 -20.30 1.14
C THR A 482 -19.00 -21.67 0.94
N TYR A 483 -20.12 -21.91 1.63
CA TYR A 483 -20.88 -23.15 1.50
C TYR A 483 -21.79 -23.13 0.25
N VAL A 484 -22.35 -21.98 -0.09
CA VAL A 484 -23.15 -21.76 -1.32
C VAL A 484 -22.26 -21.80 -2.57
N ASP A 485 -21.04 -21.24 -2.52
CA ASP A 485 -20.05 -21.36 -3.59
C ASP A 485 -19.61 -22.82 -3.83
N ALA A 486 -19.73 -23.70 -2.83
CA ALA A 486 -19.43 -25.13 -2.96
C ALA A 486 -20.62 -25.96 -3.49
N LEU A 487 -21.87 -25.50 -3.30
CA LEU A 487 -23.11 -26.22 -3.63
C LEU A 487 -23.77 -25.80 -4.95
N GLN A 488 -23.52 -24.59 -5.44
CA GLN A 488 -23.84 -24.27 -6.83
C GLN A 488 -23.08 -25.24 -7.72
N LEU A 489 -23.74 -25.85 -8.72
CA LEU A 489 -23.09 -26.60 -9.81
C LEU A 489 -21.90 -25.79 -10.29
N ASN A 490 -20.72 -26.14 -9.79
CA ASN A 490 -19.71 -25.12 -9.57
C ASN A 490 -19.11 -24.81 -10.92
N LEU A 491 -19.42 -23.63 -11.46
CA LEU A 491 -18.85 -23.16 -12.71
C LEU A 491 -17.32 -23.16 -12.62
N ALA A 492 -16.75 -23.05 -11.41
CA ALA A 492 -15.33 -23.27 -11.16
C ALA A 492 -14.90 -24.74 -11.39
N GLN A 493 -15.70 -25.74 -10.98
CA GLN A 493 -15.44 -27.15 -11.30
C GLN A 493 -15.64 -27.46 -12.79
N ALA A 494 -16.58 -26.80 -13.47
CA ALA A 494 -16.72 -26.89 -14.92
C ALA A 494 -15.53 -26.22 -15.64
N GLN A 495 -15.07 -25.06 -15.17
CA GLN A 495 -13.85 -24.40 -15.66
C GLN A 495 -12.62 -25.30 -15.49
N ASP A 496 -12.50 -25.97 -14.34
CA ASP A 496 -11.44 -26.94 -14.06
C ASP A 496 -11.56 -28.19 -14.95
N ALA A 497 -12.78 -28.67 -15.21
CA ALA A 497 -13.04 -29.86 -16.03
C ALA A 497 -12.66 -29.67 -17.51
N PHE A 498 -12.83 -28.46 -18.05
CA PHE A 498 -12.67 -28.22 -19.49
C PHE A 498 -11.34 -27.57 -19.91
N ARG A 499 -10.31 -27.52 -19.04
CA ARG A 499 -8.96 -26.97 -19.34
C ARG A 499 -8.94 -25.54 -19.92
N PHE A 500 -10.06 -24.81 -19.88
CA PHE A 500 -10.18 -23.52 -20.57
C PHE A 500 -9.34 -22.42 -19.92
N GLN A 501 -9.01 -22.54 -18.63
CA GLN A 501 -8.12 -21.60 -17.91
C GLN A 501 -6.75 -21.44 -18.58
N CYS A 502 -6.24 -22.47 -19.28
CA CYS A 502 -4.94 -22.40 -19.94
C CYS A 502 -4.96 -21.81 -21.35
N LEU A 503 -6.12 -21.79 -22.01
CA LEU A 503 -6.25 -21.35 -23.40
C LEU A 503 -6.71 -19.90 -23.52
N TRP A 504 -7.44 -19.42 -22.52
CA TRP A 504 -7.98 -18.07 -22.50
C TRP A 504 -7.71 -17.42 -21.14
N ASP A 505 -7.38 -16.13 -21.20
CA ASP A 505 -7.19 -15.29 -20.02
C ASP A 505 -8.40 -15.42 -19.08
N GLY A 506 -8.17 -15.48 -17.76
CA GLY A 506 -9.18 -15.84 -16.77
C GLY A 506 -10.44 -14.98 -16.86
N ASP A 507 -10.27 -13.70 -17.22
CA ASP A 507 -11.36 -12.75 -17.40
C ASP A 507 -12.22 -13.04 -18.63
N LYS A 508 -11.60 -13.50 -19.73
CA LYS A 508 -12.31 -13.89 -20.95
C LYS A 508 -13.08 -15.19 -20.75
N VAL A 509 -12.51 -16.15 -20.02
CA VAL A 509 -13.20 -17.41 -19.68
C VAL A 509 -14.42 -17.12 -18.82
N ARG A 510 -14.28 -16.26 -17.79
CA ARG A 510 -15.41 -15.83 -16.96
C ARG A 510 -16.51 -15.17 -17.79
N LEU A 511 -16.17 -14.31 -18.74
CA LEU A 511 -17.15 -13.68 -19.64
C LEU A 511 -17.85 -14.70 -20.56
N VAL A 512 -17.09 -15.59 -21.19
CA VAL A 512 -17.65 -16.62 -22.09
C VAL A 512 -18.57 -17.57 -21.33
N PHE A 513 -18.18 -18.00 -20.12
CA PHE A 513 -19.04 -18.85 -19.30
C PHE A 513 -20.25 -18.10 -18.73
N ALA A 514 -20.11 -16.82 -18.38
CA ALA A 514 -21.24 -15.98 -17.99
C ALA A 514 -22.26 -15.84 -19.13
N LEU A 515 -21.79 -15.78 -20.38
CA LEU A 515 -22.65 -15.79 -21.57
C LEU A 515 -23.19 -17.20 -21.90
N ALA A 516 -22.40 -18.25 -21.72
CA ALA A 516 -22.79 -19.62 -22.04
C ALA A 516 -23.78 -20.20 -21.01
N SER A 517 -23.67 -19.83 -19.73
CA SER A 517 -24.52 -20.30 -18.64
C SER A 517 -26.03 -20.11 -18.92
N PRO A 518 -26.53 -18.95 -19.41
CA PRO A 518 -27.92 -18.82 -19.81
C PRO A 518 -28.24 -19.45 -21.18
N ILE A 519 -27.26 -19.57 -22.08
CA ILE A 519 -27.48 -20.10 -23.44
C ILE A 519 -27.68 -21.63 -23.41
N VAL A 520 -26.91 -22.36 -22.60
CA VAL A 520 -26.97 -23.82 -22.56
C VAL A 520 -28.35 -24.36 -22.16
N PRO A 521 -29.01 -23.87 -21.09
CA PRO A 521 -30.38 -24.26 -20.75
C PRO A 521 -31.38 -23.87 -21.85
N LEU A 522 -31.21 -22.71 -22.49
CA LEU A 522 -32.05 -22.27 -23.60
C LEU A 522 -31.94 -23.21 -24.81
N VAL A 523 -30.73 -23.62 -25.17
CA VAL A 523 -30.49 -24.57 -26.27
C VAL A 523 -31.07 -25.95 -25.94
N LEU A 524 -30.92 -26.42 -24.70
CA LEU A 524 -31.52 -27.68 -24.24
C LEU A 524 -33.05 -27.64 -24.26
N LEU A 525 -33.66 -26.54 -23.79
CA LEU A 525 -35.10 -26.34 -23.87
C LEU A 525 -35.58 -26.27 -25.31
N LEU A 526 -34.86 -25.55 -26.19
CA LEU A 526 -35.17 -25.50 -27.62
C LEU A 526 -35.09 -26.89 -28.26
N ALA A 527 -34.06 -27.67 -27.94
CA ALA A 527 -33.93 -29.05 -28.41
C ALA A 527 -35.08 -29.95 -27.93
N CYS A 528 -35.53 -29.78 -26.68
CA CYS A 528 -36.67 -30.52 -26.14
C CYS A 528 -38.00 -30.13 -26.81
N VAL A 529 -38.21 -28.85 -27.10
CA VAL A 529 -39.38 -28.37 -27.87
C VAL A 529 -39.37 -28.95 -29.28
N LEU A 530 -38.21 -28.94 -29.95
CA LEU A 530 -38.06 -29.56 -31.28
C LEU A 530 -38.36 -31.06 -31.25
N LEU A 531 -37.90 -31.77 -30.21
CA LEU A 531 -38.22 -33.20 -30.04
C LEU A 531 -39.72 -33.43 -29.83
N GLU A 532 -40.41 -32.56 -29.09
CA GLU A 532 -41.86 -32.65 -28.90
C GLU A 532 -42.63 -32.43 -30.21
N ILE A 533 -42.16 -31.50 -31.06
CA ILE A 533 -42.75 -31.26 -32.39
C ILE A 533 -42.58 -32.48 -33.30
N ILE A 534 -41.43 -33.15 -33.25
CA ILE A 534 -41.14 -34.33 -34.09
C ILE A 534 -41.84 -35.58 -33.55
N LYS A 535 -41.86 -35.75 -32.23
CA LYS A 535 -42.48 -36.88 -31.52
C LYS A 535 -43.25 -36.37 -30.30
N PRO A 536 -44.57 -36.16 -30.44
CA PRO A 536 -45.43 -35.77 -29.31
C PRO A 536 -45.25 -36.76 -28.15
N SER A 537 -45.18 -36.26 -26.92
CA SER A 537 -44.92 -36.94 -25.64
C SER A 537 -43.46 -37.26 -25.25
N MET A 538 -42.50 -37.19 -26.18
CA MET A 538 -41.10 -37.53 -25.87
C MET A 538 -40.30 -36.35 -25.30
N GLY A 539 -40.64 -35.12 -25.69
CA GLY A 539 -39.93 -33.91 -25.28
C GLY A 539 -40.21 -33.54 -23.83
N THR A 540 -41.44 -33.69 -23.35
CA THR A 540 -41.78 -33.42 -21.94
C THR A 540 -41.02 -34.35 -20.96
N GLY A 541 -40.91 -35.64 -21.28
CA GLY A 541 -40.14 -36.60 -20.47
C GLY A 541 -38.62 -36.37 -20.51
N ALA A 542 -38.08 -35.93 -21.65
CA ALA A 542 -36.67 -35.56 -21.78
C ALA A 542 -36.37 -34.25 -21.03
N THR A 543 -37.25 -33.25 -21.12
CA THR A 543 -37.10 -31.96 -20.44
C THR A 543 -37.02 -32.15 -18.92
N LEU A 544 -37.91 -32.99 -18.37
CA LEU A 544 -37.92 -33.26 -16.93
C LEU A 544 -36.61 -33.92 -16.47
N LYS A 545 -36.07 -34.87 -17.25
CA LYS A 545 -34.79 -35.55 -16.98
C LYS A 545 -33.55 -34.66 -17.14
N VAL A 546 -33.66 -33.57 -17.89
CA VAL A 546 -32.57 -32.61 -18.10
C VAL A 546 -32.57 -31.53 -17.02
N LEU A 547 -33.73 -31.23 -16.44
CA LEU A 547 -33.90 -30.23 -15.37
C LEU A 547 -33.68 -30.81 -13.96
N THR A 548 -33.82 -32.12 -13.78
CA THR A 548 -33.48 -32.87 -12.56
C THR A 548 -32.10 -33.48 -12.67
#